data_AF-A0AB33I5T0-F1
#
_entry.id   AF-A0AB33I5T0-F1
#
_cell.length_a   1.000
_cell.length_b   1.000
_cell.length_c   1.000
_cell.angle_alpha   90.00
_cell.angle_beta   90.00
_cell.angle_gamma   90.00
#
_symmetry.space_group_name_H-M   'P 1'
#
loop_
_entity.id
_entity.type
_entity.pdbx_description
1 polymer ?
#
loop_
_entity_poly.entity_id
_entity_poly.type
_entity_poly.pdbx_seq_one_letter_code
_entity_poly.pdbx_strand_id
1 'polypeptide(L)'
;MINTTKGGKVIAKTLNNWWNQAKRAAEQKVGVPFGCNFHDIKAKGISDYEGSSRDKQIFSGHKTENQVLIYDRKTKITPTLDLPLVVSK
;
A
#
# COMPACT_ATOMS: atom_id res chain seq x y z
N MET A 1 4.41 7.89 -21.91
CA MET A 1 4.02 6.49 -22.24
C MET A 1 5.17 5.58 -21.81
N ILE A 2 4.91 4.48 -21.11
CA ILE A 2 5.98 3.53 -20.73
C ILE A 2 6.20 2.59 -21.91
N ASN A 3 7.43 2.59 -22.44
CA ASN A 3 7.82 1.74 -23.55
C ASN A 3 8.68 0.57 -23.05
N THR A 4 8.56 -0.56 -23.72
CA THR A 4 9.48 -1.69 -23.54
C THR A 4 10.85 -1.32 -24.10
N THR A 5 11.87 -2.10 -23.76
CA THR A 5 13.22 -1.98 -24.33
C THR A 5 13.25 -2.15 -25.86
N LYS A 6 12.19 -2.74 -26.44
CA LYS A 6 12.00 -2.91 -27.88
C LYS A 6 11.12 -1.81 -28.51
N GLY A 7 10.80 -0.74 -27.77
CA GLY A 7 10.00 0.39 -28.25
C GLY A 7 8.48 0.17 -28.27
N GLY A 8 7.99 -1.05 -28.08
CA GLY A 8 6.55 -1.34 -28.00
C GLY A 8 5.92 -0.84 -26.69
N LYS A 9 4.61 -0.51 -26.71
CA LYS A 9 3.86 -0.08 -25.54
C LYS A 9 3.84 -1.17 -24.47
N VAL A 10 4.08 -0.78 -23.22
CA VAL A 10 3.99 -1.72 -22.09
C VAL A 10 2.55 -2.15 -21.86
N ILE A 11 2.35 -3.46 -21.71
CA ILE A 11 1.07 -4.09 -21.34
C ILE A 11 1.11 -4.56 -19.88
N ALA A 12 -0.07 -4.79 -19.30
CA ALA A 12 -0.20 -5.22 -17.90
C ALA A 12 0.62 -6.49 -17.57
N LYS A 13 0.68 -7.45 -18.49
CA LYS A 13 1.49 -8.68 -18.34
C LYS A 13 2.98 -8.36 -18.18
N THR A 14 3.50 -7.41 -18.95
CA THR A 14 4.90 -6.99 -18.88
C THR A 14 5.22 -6.34 -17.54
N LEU A 15 4.34 -5.46 -17.04
CA LEU A 15 4.49 -4.86 -15.72
C LEU A 15 4.50 -5.90 -14.60
N ASN A 16 3.58 -6.87 -14.65
CA ASN A 16 3.52 -7.94 -13.66
C ASN A 16 4.79 -8.81 -13.69
N ASN A 17 5.33 -9.09 -14.89
CA ASN A 17 6.59 -9.83 -15.02
C ASN A 17 7.78 -9.07 -14.39
N TRP A 18 7.92 -7.77 -14.68
CA TRP A 18 8.97 -6.95 -14.08
C TRP A 18 8.84 -6.87 -12.56
N TRP A 19 7.61 -6.72 -12.06
CA TRP A 19 7.34 -6.77 -10.63
C TRP A 19 7.76 -8.10 -10.01
N ASN A 20 7.34 -9.23 -10.58
CA ASN A 20 7.69 -10.55 -10.05
C ASN A 20 9.19 -10.81 -10.06
N GLN A 21 9.91 -10.31 -11.08
CA GLN A 21 11.36 -10.39 -11.13
C GLN A 21 12.01 -9.57 -10.00
N ALA A 22 11.59 -8.32 -9.81
CA ALA A 22 12.09 -7.46 -8.74
C ALA A 22 11.77 -8.03 -7.35
N LYS A 23 10.54 -8.53 -7.16
CA LYS A 23 10.09 -9.15 -5.91
C LYS A 23 10.94 -10.38 -5.58
N ARG A 24 11.14 -11.30 -6.53
CA ARG A 24 11.98 -12.49 -6.32
C ARG A 24 13.42 -12.13 -5.96
N ALA A 25 13.99 -11.13 -6.63
CA ALA A 25 15.35 -10.67 -6.31
C ALA A 25 15.44 -10.09 -4.88
N ALA A 26 14.39 -9.44 -4.39
CA ALA A 26 14.32 -8.96 -3.02
C ALA A 26 14.09 -10.11 -2.01
N GLU A 27 13.16 -11.03 -2.30
CA GLU A 27 12.90 -12.24 -1.48
C GLU A 27 14.18 -13.07 -1.30
N GLN A 28 15.00 -13.21 -2.36
CA GLN A 28 16.31 -13.88 -2.29
C GLN A 28 17.31 -13.17 -1.37
N LYS A 29 17.33 -11.83 -1.35
CA LYS A 29 18.21 -11.06 -0.47
C LYS A 29 17.80 -11.14 0.99
N VAL A 30 16.50 -11.18 1.27
CA VAL A 30 15.95 -11.23 2.64
C VAL A 30 15.85 -12.68 3.15
N GLY A 31 15.82 -13.66 2.25
CA GLY A 31 15.72 -15.08 2.58
C GLY A 31 14.32 -15.56 2.93
N VAL A 32 13.29 -14.74 2.72
CA VAL A 32 11.88 -15.08 3.00
C VAL A 32 10.96 -14.62 1.87
N PRO A 33 9.93 -15.41 1.51
CA PRO A 33 8.93 -14.98 0.55
C PRO A 33 8.03 -13.90 1.15
N PHE A 34 7.74 -12.85 0.37
CA PHE A 34 6.93 -11.73 0.85
C PHE A 34 5.42 -12.01 0.81
N GLY A 35 4.99 -13.00 0.02
CA GLY A 35 3.57 -13.35 -0.09
C GLY A 35 2.68 -12.27 -0.73
N CYS A 36 3.25 -11.18 -1.24
CA CYS A 36 2.52 -10.07 -1.85
C CYS A 36 2.52 -10.13 -3.39
N ASN A 37 1.57 -9.41 -3.98
CA ASN A 37 1.38 -9.21 -5.42
C ASN A 37 1.46 -7.71 -5.78
N PHE A 38 1.36 -7.41 -7.07
CA PHE A 38 1.52 -6.04 -7.57
C PHE A 38 0.45 -5.06 -7.03
N HIS A 39 -0.77 -5.51 -6.75
CA HIS A 39 -1.83 -4.67 -6.18
C HIS A 39 -1.54 -4.23 -4.74
N ASP A 40 -0.70 -4.95 -4.01
CA ASP A 40 -0.35 -4.59 -2.63
C ASP A 40 0.48 -3.29 -2.56
N ILE A 41 1.14 -2.89 -3.65
CA ILE A 41 1.79 -1.58 -3.74
C ILE A 41 0.75 -0.46 -3.64
N LYS A 42 -0.38 -0.61 -4.35
CA LYS A 42 -1.49 0.35 -4.28
C LYS A 42 -2.08 0.37 -2.87
N ALA A 43 -2.28 -0.80 -2.26
CA ALA A 43 -2.76 -0.89 -0.89
C ALA A 43 -1.82 -0.16 0.09
N LYS A 44 -0.51 -0.40 -0.01
CA LYS A 44 0.50 0.26 0.84
C LYS A 44 0.48 1.78 0.65
N GLY A 45 0.47 2.25 -0.59
CA GLY A 45 0.38 3.67 -0.91
C GLY A 45 -0.86 4.36 -0.32
N ILE A 46 -2.03 3.72 -0.38
CA ILE A 46 -3.26 4.26 0.25
C ILE A 46 -3.15 4.28 1.77
N SER A 47 -2.57 3.23 2.37
CA SER A 47 -2.40 3.14 3.83
C SER A 47 -1.35 4.11 4.39
N ASP A 48 -0.40 4.54 3.56
CA ASP A 48 0.64 5.51 3.94
C ASP A 48 0.24 6.94 3.63
N TYR A 49 -0.77 7.15 2.79
CA TYR A 49 -1.28 8.47 2.47
C TYR A 49 -1.90 9.13 3.71
N GLU A 50 -1.40 10.31 4.08
CA GLU A 50 -1.97 11.13 5.15
C GLU A 50 -3.13 11.98 4.61
N GLY A 51 -4.26 11.99 5.31
CA GLY A 51 -5.45 12.72 4.89
C GLY A 51 -6.75 12.00 5.22
N SER A 52 -7.86 12.60 4.82
CA SER A 52 -9.20 12.03 5.02
C SER A 52 -9.45 10.81 4.12
N SER A 53 -10.51 10.06 4.39
CA SER A 53 -10.99 8.99 3.49
C SER A 53 -11.25 9.51 2.07
N ARG A 54 -11.74 10.74 1.96
CA ARG A 54 -12.02 11.42 0.69
C ARG A 54 -10.74 11.73 -0.09
N ASP A 55 -9.69 12.21 0.58
CA ASP A 55 -8.41 12.50 -0.07
C ASP A 55 -7.76 11.20 -0.59
N LYS A 56 -7.78 10.16 0.26
CA LYS A 56 -7.35 8.81 -0.13
C LYS A 56 -8.17 8.28 -1.31
N GLN A 57 -9.47 8.57 -1.38
CA GLN A 57 -10.32 8.17 -2.50
C GLN A 57 -9.91 8.85 -3.82
N ILE A 58 -9.72 10.16 -3.80
CA ILE A 58 -9.32 10.93 -4.98
C ILE A 58 -7.95 10.46 -5.47
N PHE A 59 -6.99 10.32 -4.55
CA PHE A 59 -5.65 9.84 -4.84
C PHE A 59 -5.63 8.44 -5.47
N SER A 60 -6.46 7.53 -4.96
CA SER A 60 -6.50 6.13 -5.39
C SER A 60 -7.41 5.86 -6.59
N GLY A 61 -8.19 6.85 -7.03
CA GLY A 61 -9.12 6.75 -8.15
C GLY A 61 -10.31 5.81 -7.89
N HIS A 62 -10.71 5.61 -6.64
CA HIS A 62 -11.86 4.75 -6.31
C HIS A 62 -13.19 5.48 -6.50
N LYS A 63 -14.21 4.73 -6.94
CA LYS A 63 -15.55 5.29 -7.18
C LYS A 63 -16.24 5.71 -5.89
N THR A 64 -16.03 4.96 -4.81
CA THR A 64 -16.66 5.20 -3.50
C THR A 64 -15.64 5.13 -2.37
N GLU A 65 -15.92 5.81 -1.27
CA GLU A 65 -15.06 5.80 -0.08
C GLU A 65 -14.98 4.41 0.57
N ASN A 66 -16.05 3.61 0.52
CA ASN A 66 -16.04 2.25 1.06
C ASN A 66 -14.94 1.36 0.46
N GLN A 67 -14.59 1.56 -0.82
CA GLN A 67 -13.50 0.80 -1.46
C GLN A 67 -12.13 1.17 -0.88
N VAL A 68 -12.00 2.38 -0.32
CA VAL A 68 -10.77 2.89 0.31
C VAL A 68 -10.65 2.37 1.74
N LEU A 69 -11.75 2.28 2.48
CA LEU A 69 -11.76 1.84 3.88
C LEU A 69 -11.18 0.42 4.07
N ILE A 70 -11.29 -0.45 3.08
CA ILE A 70 -10.68 -1.80 3.09
C ILE A 70 -9.14 -1.74 3.17
N TYR A 71 -8.54 -0.66 2.67
CA TYR A 71 -7.08 -0.48 2.66
C TYR A 71 -6.56 0.20 3.93
N ASP A 72 -7.41 0.82 4.74
CA ASP A 72 -7.02 1.44 6.01
C ASP A 72 -6.91 0.37 7.11
N ARG A 73 -5.93 -0.52 6.97
CA ARG A 73 -5.65 -1.63 7.89
C ARG A 73 -4.64 -1.29 8.99
N LYS A 74 -4.21 -0.02 9.10
CA LYS A 74 -3.38 0.39 10.23
C LYS A 74 -4.24 0.35 11.49
N THR A 75 -3.90 -0.57 12.39
CA THR A 75 -4.44 -0.57 13.75
C THR A 75 -4.18 0.81 14.36
N LYS A 76 -5.24 1.53 14.72
CA LYS A 76 -5.08 2.80 15.45
C LYS A 76 -4.30 2.48 16.73
N ILE A 77 -3.12 3.06 16.88
CA ILE A 77 -2.38 3.00 18.13
C ILE A 77 -3.18 3.84 19.12
N THR A 78 -3.93 3.17 19.99
CA THR A 78 -4.63 3.83 21.09
C THR A 78 -3.68 3.92 22.28
N PRO A 79 -3.56 5.06 22.96
CA PRO A 79 -2.81 5.12 24.21
C PRO A 79 -3.41 4.11 25.20
N THR A 80 -2.55 3.39 25.94
CA THR A 80 -3.00 2.53 27.04
C THR A 80 -3.52 3.41 28.18
N LEU A 81 -4.45 2.87 28.97
CA LEU A 81 -5.02 3.51 30.16
C LEU A 81 -4.02 3.68 31.32
N ASP A 82 -2.72 3.48 31.10
CA ASP A 82 -1.65 3.66 32.10
C ASP A 82 -1.23 5.12 32.27
N LEU A 83 -2.17 6.05 32.11
CA LEU A 83 -1.99 7.43 32.55
C LEU A 83 -2.21 7.44 34.07
N PRO A 84 -1.28 7.99 34.87
CA PRO A 84 -1.53 8.15 36.30
C PRO A 84 -2.81 8.97 36.47
N LEU A 85 -3.68 8.54 37.37
CA LEU A 85 -4.90 9.26 37.75
C LEU A 85 -4.51 10.72 38.02
N VAL A 86 -4.95 11.63 37.16
CA VAL A 86 -4.81 13.05 37.40
C VAL A 86 -5.68 13.34 38.61
N VAL A 87 -5.06 13.41 39.79
CA VAL A 87 -5.70 13.90 41.00
C VAL A 87 -5.98 15.37 40.74
N SER A 88 -7.23 15.69 40.39
CA SER A 88 -7.69 17.08 40.35
C SER A 88 -7.52 17.65 41.76
N LYS A 89 -6.76 18.74 41.86
CA LYS A 89 -6.82 19.65 43.01
C LYS A 89 -8.14 20.40 43.02
#